data_AF-A0A2P0QKZ7-F1
#
_entry.id   AF-A0A2P0QKZ7-F1
#
_cell.length_a   1.000
_cell.length_b   1.000
_cell.length_c   1.000
_cell.angle_alpha   90.00
_cell.angle_beta   90.00
_cell.angle_gamma   90.00
#
_symmetry.space_group_name_H-M   'P 1'
#
loop_
_entity.id
_entity.type
_entity.pdbx_description
1 polymer ?
#
loop_
_entity_poly.entity_id
_entity_poly.type
_entity_poly.pdbx_seq_one_letter_code
_entity_poly.pdbx_strand_id
1 'polypeptide(L)'
;ATEAMEASIKCEIPKDAVMLRHILQLANRCHSIALHDILILPDFYLPGTEVKINPFTAEEPVRTVAKRIQRLREISQTIGQISGGECIHPSNTRIGGMYRNCSELAKTKMYDLAKEGLVLAKAQMDLMIAILRNYQARDFVDVGGKKVSMPKTLGYHNQGYLATHAFYGSSSLDECPSWDINRFKEVR
;
A
#
# COMPACT_ATOMS: atom_id res chain seq x y z
N ALA A 1 10.17 1.80 -14.37
CA ALA A 1 11.36 1.84 -15.25
C ALA A 1 11.19 0.94 -16.45
N THR A 2 10.96 -0.36 -16.26
CA THR A 2 10.72 -1.35 -17.34
C THR A 2 9.68 -0.89 -18.37
N GLU A 3 8.51 -0.45 -17.92
CA GLU A 3 7.41 -0.08 -18.81
C GLU A 3 7.65 1.20 -19.60
N ALA A 4 8.50 2.10 -19.11
CA ALA A 4 8.92 3.26 -19.89
C ALA A 4 9.85 2.85 -21.04
N MET A 5 10.72 1.87 -20.81
CA MET A 5 11.56 1.31 -21.87
C MET A 5 10.73 0.54 -22.89
N GLU A 6 9.78 -0.28 -22.43
CA GLU A 6 8.83 -1.00 -23.29
C GLU A 6 7.99 -0.03 -24.13
N ALA A 7 7.49 1.06 -23.54
CA ALA A 7 6.76 2.10 -24.26
C ALA A 7 7.62 2.81 -25.31
N SER A 8 8.87 3.12 -24.98
CA SER A 8 9.82 3.76 -25.90
C SER A 8 10.10 2.90 -27.15
N ILE A 9 10.26 1.59 -26.97
CA ILE A 9 10.54 0.66 -28.07
C ILE A 9 9.29 0.01 -28.66
N LYS A 10 8.09 0.41 -28.21
CA LYS A 10 6.79 -0.16 -28.61
C LYS A 10 6.70 -1.68 -28.41
N CYS A 11 7.23 -2.16 -27.29
CA CYS A 11 7.16 -3.56 -26.90
C CYS A 11 5.87 -3.83 -26.13
N GLU A 12 4.89 -4.44 -26.79
CA GLU A 12 3.71 -5.01 -26.13
C GLU A 12 4.10 -6.32 -25.45
N ILE A 13 3.66 -6.48 -24.20
CA ILE A 13 3.99 -7.67 -23.39
C ILE A 13 2.84 -8.68 -23.37
N PRO A 14 3.11 -9.97 -23.12
CA PRO A 14 2.07 -10.99 -22.99
C PRO A 14 1.09 -10.70 -21.84
N LYS A 15 -0.19 -11.06 -22.01
CA LYS A 15 -1.25 -10.84 -21.01
C LYS A 15 -0.92 -11.44 -19.64
N ASP A 16 -0.34 -12.63 -19.60
CA ASP A 16 0.04 -13.29 -18.33
C ASP A 16 1.15 -12.52 -17.60
N ALA A 17 2.06 -11.88 -18.35
CA ALA A 17 3.08 -11.01 -17.76
C ALA A 17 2.44 -9.77 -17.13
N VAL A 18 1.45 -9.15 -17.78
CA VAL A 18 0.66 -8.04 -17.22
C VAL A 18 0.01 -8.47 -15.90
N MET A 19 -0.64 -9.65 -15.88
CA MET A 19 -1.30 -10.16 -14.67
C MET A 19 -0.32 -10.38 -13.51
N LEU A 20 0.87 -10.94 -13.77
CA LEU A 20 1.89 -11.12 -12.73
C LEU A 20 2.42 -9.78 -12.20
N ARG A 21 2.61 -8.77 -13.06
CA ARG A 21 2.99 -7.42 -12.62
C ARG A 21 1.91 -6.77 -11.77
N HIS A 22 0.63 -6.96 -12.10
CA HIS A 22 -0.49 -6.46 -11.30
C HIS A 22 -0.50 -7.12 -9.91
N ILE A 23 -0.32 -8.45 -9.84
CA ILE A 23 -0.24 -9.19 -8.57
C ILE A 23 0.92 -8.66 -7.72
N LEU A 24 2.10 -8.51 -8.30
CA LEU A 24 3.28 -7.95 -7.63
C LEU A 24 3.02 -6.54 -7.08
N GLN A 25 2.45 -5.65 -7.89
CA GLN A 25 2.16 -4.27 -7.51
C GLN A 25 1.14 -4.19 -6.36
N LEU A 26 0.07 -4.97 -6.43
CA LEU A 26 -0.96 -5.01 -5.38
C LEU A 26 -0.43 -5.60 -4.08
N ALA A 27 0.39 -6.64 -4.16
CA ALA A 27 1.06 -7.22 -3.00
C ALA A 27 1.99 -6.19 -2.34
N ASN A 28 2.82 -5.48 -3.10
CA ASN A 28 3.68 -4.43 -2.57
C ASN A 28 2.88 -3.28 -1.93
N ARG A 29 1.77 -2.86 -2.56
CA ARG A 29 0.88 -1.84 -2.00
C ARG A 29 0.33 -2.26 -0.63
N CYS A 30 -0.16 -3.49 -0.50
CA CYS A 30 -0.69 -4.00 0.78
C CYS A 30 0.38 -4.02 1.86
N HIS A 31 1.58 -4.50 1.53
CA HIS A 31 2.74 -4.47 2.43
C HIS A 31 3.08 -3.06 2.90
N SER A 32 3.16 -2.10 1.96
CA SER A 32 3.56 -0.72 2.24
C SER A 32 2.55 0.00 3.13
N ILE A 33 1.25 -0.14 2.86
CA ILE A 33 0.18 0.42 3.70
C ILE A 33 0.25 -0.18 5.11
N ALA A 34 0.37 -1.49 5.23
CA ALA A 34 0.48 -2.15 6.53
C ALA A 34 1.76 -1.73 7.30
N LEU A 35 2.87 -1.48 6.61
CA LEU A 35 4.08 -0.91 7.24
C LEU A 35 3.81 0.51 7.74
N HIS A 36 3.12 1.33 6.95
CA HIS A 36 2.79 2.70 7.32
C HIS A 36 1.94 2.77 8.59
N ASP A 37 1.02 1.82 8.82
CA ASP A 37 0.28 1.72 10.07
C ASP A 37 1.23 1.68 11.30
N ILE A 38 2.32 0.91 11.25
CA ILE A 38 3.31 0.85 12.36
C ILE A 38 3.94 2.23 12.61
N LEU A 39 4.15 3.02 11.56
CA LEU A 39 4.83 4.31 11.65
C LEU A 39 3.92 5.39 12.23
N ILE A 40 2.63 5.36 11.93
CA ILE A 40 1.67 6.40 12.34
C ILE A 40 0.94 6.11 13.64
N LEU A 41 0.79 4.82 14.01
CA LEU A 41 0.10 4.43 15.25
C LEU A 41 0.66 5.10 16.53
N PRO A 42 1.98 5.31 16.70
CA PRO A 42 2.53 6.01 17.86
C PRO A 42 1.96 7.41 18.11
N ASP A 43 1.46 8.09 17.08
CA ASP A 43 0.86 9.43 17.21
C ASP A 43 -0.66 9.38 17.49
N PHE A 44 -1.26 8.20 17.37
CA PHE A 44 -2.68 7.96 17.59
C PHE A 44 -2.98 7.39 18.98
N TYR A 45 -4.27 7.41 19.32
CA TYR A 45 -4.81 7.02 20.61
C TYR A 45 -5.70 5.79 20.48
N LEU A 46 -5.68 4.92 21.50
CA LEU A 46 -6.72 3.92 21.65
C LEU A 46 -8.09 4.63 21.77
N PRO A 47 -9.11 4.24 20.97
CA PRO A 47 -10.38 4.94 20.94
C PRO A 47 -11.01 5.13 22.32
N GLY A 48 -11.46 6.35 22.63
CA GLY A 48 -12.07 6.69 23.92
C GLY A 48 -11.11 6.82 25.10
N THR A 49 -9.78 6.82 24.86
CA THR A 49 -8.76 6.92 25.92
C THR A 49 -7.71 7.99 25.63
N GLU A 50 -6.90 8.30 26.64
CA GLU A 50 -5.69 9.14 26.51
C GLU A 50 -4.41 8.30 26.30
N VAL A 51 -4.53 7.00 26.03
CA VAL A 51 -3.39 6.10 25.83
C VAL A 51 -2.97 6.10 24.36
N LYS A 52 -1.73 6.50 24.08
CA LYS A 52 -1.14 6.39 22.74
C LYS A 52 -0.83 4.94 22.37
N ILE A 53 -0.88 4.63 21.08
CA ILE A 53 -0.68 3.27 20.59
C ILE A 53 0.80 3.00 20.35
N ASN A 54 1.44 2.24 21.22
CA ASN A 54 2.82 1.79 21.00
C ASN A 54 2.84 0.41 20.31
N PRO A 55 3.10 0.29 18.99
CA PRO A 55 3.08 -0.99 18.28
C PRO A 55 4.18 -1.97 18.71
N PHE A 56 5.13 -1.54 19.54
CA PHE A 56 6.21 -2.38 20.07
C PHE A 56 5.88 -3.01 21.44
N THR A 57 4.76 -2.63 22.08
CA THR A 57 4.38 -3.19 23.39
C THR A 57 3.98 -4.68 23.30
N ALA A 58 4.15 -5.39 24.42
CA ALA A 58 3.62 -6.75 24.59
C ALA A 58 2.17 -6.77 25.07
N GLU A 59 1.62 -5.62 25.44
CA GLU A 59 0.29 -5.48 26.03
C GLU A 59 -0.84 -5.55 25.00
N GLU A 60 -1.95 -6.15 25.41
CA GLU A 60 -3.20 -6.12 24.63
C GLU A 60 -3.94 -4.78 24.83
N PRO A 61 -4.70 -4.30 23.82
CA PRO A 61 -4.98 -4.94 22.53
C PRO A 61 -3.92 -4.69 21.46
N VAL A 62 -2.90 -3.87 21.74
CA VAL A 62 -1.95 -3.39 20.74
C VAL A 62 -1.09 -4.51 20.16
N ARG A 63 -0.72 -5.50 20.98
CA ARG A 63 0.01 -6.69 20.53
C ARG A 63 -0.75 -7.48 19.47
N THR A 64 -2.07 -7.68 19.62
CA THR A 64 -2.89 -8.34 18.60
C THR A 64 -2.92 -7.55 17.28
N VAL A 65 -2.97 -6.22 17.35
CA VAL A 65 -2.89 -5.35 16.16
C VAL A 65 -1.55 -5.51 15.46
N ALA A 66 -0.45 -5.44 16.21
CA ALA A 66 0.90 -5.59 15.66
C ALA A 66 1.09 -6.96 14.96
N LYS A 67 0.61 -8.06 15.57
CA LYS A 67 0.64 -9.40 14.95
C LYS A 67 -0.13 -9.44 13.63
N ARG A 68 -1.32 -8.83 13.57
CA ARG A 68 -2.12 -8.76 12.33
C ARG A 68 -1.41 -7.99 11.23
N ILE A 69 -0.81 -6.83 11.57
CA ILE A 69 -0.02 -6.05 10.62
C ILE A 69 1.17 -6.86 10.11
N GLN A 70 1.92 -7.53 11.00
CA GLN A 70 3.06 -8.38 10.62
C GLN A 70 2.63 -9.50 9.68
N ARG A 71 1.51 -10.18 9.97
CA ARG A 71 0.99 -11.25 9.11
C ARG A 71 0.54 -10.73 7.75
N LEU A 72 -0.13 -9.58 7.68
CA LEU A 72 -0.49 -8.93 6.41
C LEU A 72 0.75 -8.63 5.56
N ARG A 73 1.82 -8.11 6.18
CA ARG A 73 3.09 -7.84 5.51
C ARG A 73 3.77 -9.13 5.03
N GLU A 74 3.74 -10.19 5.83
CA GLU A 74 4.30 -11.49 5.46
C GLU A 74 3.58 -12.11 4.26
N ILE A 75 2.24 -12.14 4.29
CA ILE A 75 1.39 -12.60 3.17
C ILE A 75 1.72 -11.82 1.90
N SER A 76 1.75 -10.49 2.01
CA SER A 76 2.03 -9.59 0.89
C SER A 76 3.42 -9.81 0.31
N GLN A 77 4.46 -9.89 1.13
CA GLN A 77 5.82 -10.14 0.66
C GLN A 77 5.96 -11.54 0.06
N THR A 78 5.25 -12.54 0.58
CA THR A 78 5.25 -13.90 0.01
C THR A 78 4.62 -13.92 -1.38
N ILE A 79 3.48 -13.28 -1.57
CA ILE A 79 2.84 -13.14 -2.89
C ILE A 79 3.74 -12.35 -3.85
N GLY A 80 4.33 -11.24 -3.37
CA GLY A 80 5.28 -10.44 -4.13
C GLY A 80 6.51 -11.24 -4.57
N GLN A 81 7.07 -12.08 -3.69
CA GLN A 81 8.20 -12.94 -4.02
C GLN A 81 7.82 -14.02 -5.06
N ILE A 82 6.64 -14.63 -4.95
CA ILE A 82 6.20 -15.66 -5.91
C ILE A 82 5.98 -15.07 -7.31
N SER A 83 5.33 -13.91 -7.39
CA SER A 83 5.02 -13.25 -8.67
C SER A 83 6.22 -12.51 -9.26
N GLY A 84 7.02 -11.85 -8.40
CA GLY A 84 8.12 -10.97 -8.77
C GLY A 84 9.52 -11.59 -8.65
N GLY A 85 9.66 -12.84 -8.22
CA GLY A 85 10.95 -13.52 -7.98
C GLY A 85 11.57 -13.15 -6.62
N GLU A 86 11.54 -11.87 -6.27
CA GLU A 86 12.00 -11.32 -4.99
C GLU A 86 10.99 -10.27 -4.50
N CYS A 87 10.85 -10.13 -3.17
CA CYS A 87 9.90 -9.18 -2.58
C CYS A 87 10.50 -7.77 -2.38
N ILE A 88 11.83 -7.66 -2.33
CA ILE A 88 12.59 -6.42 -2.33
C ILE A 88 13.49 -6.51 -3.54
N HIS A 89 13.40 -5.55 -4.47
CA HIS A 89 14.07 -5.60 -5.78
C HIS A 89 13.66 -6.80 -6.65
N PRO A 90 12.38 -6.85 -7.11
CA PRO A 90 11.83 -8.00 -7.84
C PRO A 90 12.64 -8.32 -9.11
N SER A 91 13.19 -9.53 -9.16
CA SER A 91 14.09 -10.02 -10.22
C SER A 91 13.37 -10.61 -11.43
N ASN A 92 12.08 -10.92 -11.33
CA ASN A 92 11.32 -11.57 -12.39
C ASN A 92 10.87 -10.59 -13.50
N THR A 93 10.82 -9.29 -13.23
CA THR A 93 10.43 -8.28 -14.24
C THR A 93 11.57 -8.04 -15.23
N ARG A 94 11.28 -8.01 -16.53
CA ARG A 94 12.24 -7.68 -17.60
C ARG A 94 11.56 -6.91 -18.73
N ILE A 95 12.36 -6.26 -19.58
CA ILE A 95 11.85 -5.69 -20.84
C ILE A 95 11.23 -6.84 -21.66
N GLY A 96 9.96 -6.68 -22.05
CA GLY A 96 9.18 -7.68 -22.79
C GLY A 96 8.32 -8.60 -21.92
N GLY A 97 8.27 -8.40 -20.60
CA GLY A 97 7.38 -9.16 -19.71
C GLY A 97 8.03 -9.63 -18.41
N MET A 98 8.04 -10.95 -18.19
CA MET A 98 8.57 -11.62 -16.99
C MET A 98 9.56 -12.74 -17.39
N TYR A 99 10.57 -13.04 -16.57
CA TYR A 99 11.49 -14.15 -16.83
C TYR A 99 10.81 -15.52 -16.74
N ARG A 100 9.90 -15.70 -15.79
CA ARG A 100 9.22 -16.95 -15.49
C ARG A 100 7.74 -16.71 -15.22
N ASN A 101 6.92 -17.64 -15.69
CA ASN A 101 5.53 -17.77 -15.24
C ASN A 101 5.49 -18.53 -13.90
N CYS A 102 4.33 -18.54 -13.23
CA CYS A 102 4.08 -19.32 -12.03
C CYS A 102 3.67 -20.75 -12.37
N SER A 103 4.02 -21.71 -11.49
CA SER A 103 3.42 -23.04 -11.52
C SER A 103 1.99 -23.03 -10.98
N GLU A 104 1.19 -24.06 -11.28
CA GLU A 104 -0.16 -24.17 -10.72
C GLU A 104 -0.15 -24.21 -9.18
N LEU A 105 0.85 -24.86 -8.57
CA LEU A 105 1.02 -24.84 -7.11
C LEU A 105 1.27 -23.42 -6.58
N ALA A 106 2.11 -22.64 -7.28
CA ALA A 106 2.40 -21.26 -6.90
C ALA A 106 1.16 -20.36 -7.02
N LYS A 107 0.37 -20.55 -8.07
CA LYS A 107 -0.92 -19.87 -8.27
C LYS A 107 -1.90 -20.17 -7.14
N THR A 108 -2.11 -21.45 -6.79
CA THR A 108 -2.97 -21.85 -5.68
C THR A 108 -2.50 -21.25 -4.36
N LYS A 109 -1.19 -21.32 -4.08
CA LYS A 109 -0.61 -20.72 -2.87
C LYS A 109 -0.87 -19.22 -2.77
N MET A 110 -0.67 -18.46 -3.86
CA MET A 110 -0.97 -17.02 -3.87
C MET A 110 -2.45 -16.75 -3.63
N TYR A 111 -3.35 -17.54 -4.22
CA TYR A 111 -4.78 -17.41 -4.02
C TYR A 111 -5.19 -17.65 -2.56
N ASP A 112 -4.70 -18.73 -1.94
CA ASP A 112 -5.02 -19.05 -0.54
C ASP A 112 -4.51 -17.97 0.42
N LEU A 113 -3.28 -17.49 0.20
CA LEU A 113 -2.70 -16.39 0.96
C LEU A 113 -3.49 -15.09 0.78
N ALA A 114 -3.97 -14.79 -0.43
CA ALA A 114 -4.80 -13.62 -0.68
C ALA A 114 -6.17 -13.72 0.03
N LYS A 115 -6.75 -14.92 0.11
CA LYS A 115 -8.01 -15.16 0.84
C LYS A 115 -7.84 -14.96 2.34
N GLU A 116 -6.74 -15.44 2.92
CA GLU A 116 -6.37 -15.14 4.31
C GLU A 116 -6.17 -13.63 4.51
N GLY A 117 -5.35 -13.01 3.65
CA GLY A 117 -5.01 -11.60 3.70
C GLY A 117 -6.23 -10.68 3.62
N LEU A 118 -7.24 -11.03 2.82
CA LEU A 118 -8.47 -10.23 2.70
C LEU A 118 -9.22 -10.08 4.03
N VAL A 119 -9.31 -11.16 4.82
CA VAL A 119 -9.97 -11.12 6.13
C VAL A 119 -9.21 -10.22 7.09
N LEU A 120 -7.88 -10.38 7.14
CA LEU A 120 -7.02 -9.58 8.00
C LEU A 120 -7.02 -8.10 7.59
N ALA A 121 -7.03 -7.81 6.29
CA ALA A 121 -7.00 -6.45 5.76
C ALA A 121 -8.30 -5.70 6.09
N LYS A 122 -9.46 -6.37 6.00
CA LYS A 122 -10.75 -5.78 6.40
C LYS A 122 -10.76 -5.44 7.89
N ALA A 123 -10.36 -6.39 8.75
CA ALA A 123 -10.28 -6.14 10.19
C ALA A 123 -9.30 -5.02 10.54
N GLN A 124 -8.18 -4.92 9.83
CA GLN A 124 -7.21 -3.84 10.01
C GLN A 124 -7.75 -2.49 9.53
N MET A 125 -8.42 -2.46 8.38
CA MET A 125 -9.07 -1.27 7.83
C MET A 125 -10.13 -0.72 8.80
N ASP A 126 -11.01 -1.58 9.32
CA ASP A 126 -12.08 -1.17 10.25
C ASP A 126 -11.49 -0.57 11.53
N LEU A 127 -10.42 -1.17 12.07
CA LEU A 127 -9.70 -0.62 13.22
C LEU A 127 -9.09 0.74 12.90
N MET A 128 -8.35 0.87 11.80
CA MET A 128 -7.69 2.13 11.44
C MET A 128 -8.70 3.25 11.22
N ILE A 129 -9.84 2.96 10.58
CA ILE A 129 -10.95 3.92 10.43
C ILE A 129 -11.47 4.37 11.81
N ALA A 130 -11.64 3.44 12.76
CA ALA A 130 -12.10 3.78 14.11
C ALA A 130 -11.09 4.68 14.85
N ILE A 131 -9.79 4.36 14.75
CA ILE A 131 -8.71 5.17 15.32
C ILE A 131 -8.68 6.58 14.72
N LEU A 132 -8.75 6.69 13.40
CA LEU A 132 -8.74 7.98 12.70
C LEU A 132 -9.97 8.83 13.02
N ARG A 133 -11.16 8.22 13.10
CA ARG A 133 -12.39 8.91 13.53
C ARG A 133 -12.29 9.41 14.96
N ASN A 134 -11.77 8.60 15.88
CA ASN A 134 -11.49 9.02 17.24
C ASN A 134 -10.53 10.21 17.25
N TYR A 135 -9.44 10.15 16.49
CA TYR A 135 -8.46 11.24 16.40
C TYR A 135 -9.05 12.55 15.85
N GLN A 136 -9.90 12.48 14.83
CA GLN A 136 -10.63 13.64 14.27
C GLN A 136 -11.57 14.31 15.28
N ALA A 137 -12.08 13.55 16.25
CA ALA A 137 -12.99 14.05 17.30
C ALA A 137 -12.26 14.68 18.50
N ARG A 138 -10.92 14.65 18.54
CA ARG A 138 -10.13 15.19 19.66
C ARG A 138 -9.89 16.68 19.50
N ASP A 139 -10.00 17.42 20.60
CA ASP A 139 -9.66 18.85 20.64
C ASP A 139 -8.15 19.10 20.76
N PHE A 140 -7.41 18.13 21.32
CA PHE A 140 -5.97 18.21 21.50
C PHE A 140 -5.29 16.82 21.47
N VAL A 141 -3.98 16.86 21.26
CA VAL A 141 -3.08 15.71 21.38
C VAL A 141 -1.95 16.05 22.35
N ASP A 142 -1.38 15.03 22.99
CA ASP A 142 -0.18 15.17 23.81
C ASP A 142 1.06 15.08 22.93
N VAL A 143 1.94 16.07 23.04
CA VAL A 143 3.27 16.06 22.41
C VAL A 143 4.28 16.47 23.47
N GLY A 144 5.02 15.49 23.99
CA GLY A 144 6.05 15.72 25.01
C GLY A 144 5.48 16.27 26.33
N GLY A 145 4.31 15.78 26.76
CA GLY A 145 3.64 16.24 27.98
C GLY A 145 2.88 17.56 27.85
N LYS A 146 2.80 18.12 26.63
CA LYS A 146 2.07 19.36 26.34
C LYS A 146 0.84 19.06 25.49
N LYS A 147 -0.27 19.70 25.83
CA LYS A 147 -1.49 19.68 25.03
C LYS A 147 -1.33 20.60 23.82
N VAL A 148 -1.32 20.00 22.63
CA VAL A 148 -1.32 20.69 21.34
C VAL A 148 -2.72 20.63 20.76
N SER A 149 -3.30 21.79 20.45
CA SER A 149 -4.64 21.87 19.86
C SER A 149 -4.66 21.22 18.48
N MET A 150 -5.77 20.55 18.17
CA MET A 150 -6.03 19.93 16.87
C MET A 150 -6.84 20.88 15.98
N PRO A 151 -6.23 21.50 14.94
CA PRO A 151 -6.98 22.36 14.03
C PRO A 151 -7.98 21.54 13.21
N LYS A 152 -9.19 22.06 13.02
CA LYS A 152 -10.21 21.45 12.14
C LYS A 152 -9.74 21.33 10.68
N THR A 153 -8.77 22.15 10.30
CA THR A 153 -8.19 22.24 8.95
C THR A 153 -6.76 21.71 8.89
N LEU A 154 -6.37 20.83 9.81
CA LEU A 154 -5.03 20.22 9.82
C LEU A 154 -4.72 19.60 8.44
N GLY A 155 -3.66 20.09 7.80
CA GLY A 155 -3.18 19.58 6.51
C GLY A 155 -3.96 20.06 5.27
N TYR A 156 -4.89 21.01 5.41
CA TYR A 156 -5.65 21.53 4.25
C TYR A 156 -4.73 22.28 3.27
N HIS A 157 -4.94 22.06 1.97
CA HIS A 157 -4.24 22.74 0.89
C HIS A 157 -5.12 22.86 -0.37
N ASN A 158 -4.83 23.82 -1.24
CA ASN A 158 -5.60 24.09 -2.46
C ASN A 158 -4.90 23.60 -3.75
N GLN A 159 -3.96 22.67 -3.62
CA GLN A 159 -3.16 22.16 -4.75
C GLN A 159 -3.91 21.16 -5.66
N GLY A 160 -5.08 20.67 -5.23
CA GLY A 160 -5.79 19.59 -5.93
C GLY A 160 -5.05 18.26 -5.85
N TYR A 161 -5.40 17.33 -6.75
CA TYR A 161 -4.83 15.99 -6.83
C TYR A 161 -4.58 15.58 -8.28
N LEU A 162 -3.59 14.69 -8.48
CA LEU A 162 -3.33 14.03 -9.75
C LEU A 162 -3.15 12.54 -9.49
N ALA A 163 -3.88 11.72 -10.24
CA ALA A 163 -3.77 10.27 -10.21
C ALA A 163 -3.97 9.72 -11.63
N THR A 164 -3.19 8.72 -12.02
CA THR A 164 -3.24 8.11 -13.35
C THR A 164 -4.10 6.85 -13.36
N HIS A 165 -4.24 6.18 -12.22
CA HIS A 165 -4.97 4.92 -12.15
C HIS A 165 -5.36 4.59 -10.70
N ALA A 166 -6.45 3.84 -10.51
CA ALA A 166 -6.89 3.42 -9.18
C ALA A 166 -5.91 2.42 -8.51
N PHE A 167 -5.36 1.48 -9.29
CA PHE A 167 -4.43 0.47 -8.77
C PHE A 167 -3.06 0.28 -9.44
N TYR A 168 -2.95 0.35 -10.77
CA TYR A 168 -1.69 0.04 -11.47
C TYR A 168 -0.98 1.30 -11.97
N GLY A 169 -1.37 1.79 -13.15
CA GLY A 169 -0.76 2.92 -13.83
C GLY A 169 -1.29 3.06 -15.25
N SER A 170 -0.62 3.87 -16.05
CA SER A 170 -0.87 4.06 -17.48
C SER A 170 0.46 4.30 -18.19
N SER A 171 0.53 3.96 -19.47
CA SER A 171 1.69 4.15 -20.33
C SER A 171 1.33 4.91 -21.60
N SER A 172 2.33 5.42 -22.33
CA SER A 172 2.10 6.02 -23.65
C SER A 172 1.79 5.00 -24.76
N LEU A 173 1.75 3.70 -24.44
CA LEU A 173 1.23 2.67 -25.34
C LEU A 173 -0.29 2.49 -25.22
N ASP A 174 -0.89 3.00 -24.15
CA ASP A 174 -2.33 2.85 -23.95
C ASP A 174 -3.08 3.64 -25.05
N GLU A 175 -4.22 3.13 -25.50
CA GLU A 175 -5.05 3.81 -26.51
C GLU A 175 -5.45 5.23 -26.05
N CYS A 176 -5.75 5.36 -24.75
CA CYS A 176 -6.08 6.61 -24.09
C CYS A 176 -5.25 6.76 -22.81
N PRO A 177 -4.01 7.27 -22.87
CA PRO A 177 -3.17 7.46 -21.70
C PRO A 177 -3.82 8.41 -20.68
N SER A 178 -3.73 8.07 -19.40
CA SER A 178 -4.39 8.84 -18.32
C SER A 178 -3.53 9.95 -17.72
N TRP A 179 -2.37 10.21 -18.32
CA TRP A 179 -1.47 11.29 -17.93
C TRP A 179 -1.05 12.11 -19.14
N ASP A 180 -1.17 13.43 -19.02
CA ASP A 180 -0.70 14.38 -20.04
C ASP A 180 0.62 15.01 -19.58
N ILE A 181 1.69 14.73 -20.32
CA ILE A 181 3.02 15.27 -20.07
C ILE A 181 3.09 16.80 -20.17
N ASN A 182 2.20 17.41 -20.97
CA ASN A 182 2.18 18.87 -21.11
C ASN A 182 1.76 19.56 -19.81
N ARG A 183 0.97 18.86 -18.96
CA ARG A 183 0.57 19.34 -17.64
C ARG A 183 1.72 19.47 -16.64
N PHE A 184 2.86 18.83 -16.91
CA PHE A 184 4.05 18.98 -16.05
C PHE A 184 4.56 20.43 -16.00
N LYS A 185 4.26 21.25 -17.03
CA LYS A 185 4.65 22.67 -17.10
C LYS A 185 3.60 23.62 -16.51
N GLU A 186 2.44 23.11 -16.07
CA GLU A 186 1.34 23.93 -15.54
C GLU A 186 1.57 24.40 -14.10
N VAL A 187 2.58 23.85 -13.40
CA VAL A 187 2.97 24.29 -12.06
C VAL A 187 3.77 25.60 -12.14
N ARG A 188 3.07 26.73 -12.00
CA ARG A 188 3.61 28.05 -11.64
C ARG A 188 2.87 28.56 -10.42
#